data_AF-A0A6N3C5E0-F1
#
_entry.id   AF-A0A6N3C5E0-F1
#
_cell.length_a   1.000
_cell.length_b   1.000
_cell.length_c   1.000
_cell.angle_alpha   90.00
_cell.angle_beta   90.00
_cell.angle_gamma   90.00
#
_symmetry.space_group_name_H-M   'P 1'
#
loop_
_entity.id
_entity.type
_entity.pdbx_description
1 polymer ?
#
loop_
_entity_poly.entity_id
_entity_poly.type
_entity_poly.pdbx_seq_one_letter_code
_entity_poly.pdbx_strand_id
1 'polypeptide(L)'
;MKYFKRLVLATLLAVGAVFLVACGSTTSDNGKYVYKAEKEQIKSILKEQGATEEQLEQVADQISLSMTIEIKDKKAKLTVEMNALGNNRKKSFDLKADQGSKTLESEEGGNDKVKYKIDGDVLTLDLSKFKSNDSETFAFFKDAKFKRQK
;
A
#
# COMPACT_ATOMS: atom_id res chain seq x y z
N MET A 1 8.07 -19.26 12.50
CA MET A 1 7.36 -18.88 13.74
C MET A 1 8.34 -18.83 14.91
N LYS A 2 8.72 -17.64 15.39
CA LYS A 2 9.47 -17.48 16.66
C LYS A 2 9.57 -16.05 17.23
N TYR A 3 8.84 -15.06 16.69
CA TYR A 3 8.94 -13.66 17.14
C TYR A 3 7.68 -13.14 17.85
N PHE A 4 6.58 -13.90 17.87
CA PHE A 4 5.28 -13.46 18.39
C PHE A 4 5.06 -13.66 19.91
N LYS A 5 6.10 -13.96 20.70
CA LYS A 5 5.93 -14.43 22.10
C LYS A 5 6.34 -13.46 23.20
N ARG A 6 6.72 -12.21 22.93
CA ARG A 6 7.08 -11.27 24.00
C ARG A 6 6.68 -9.83 23.69
N LEU A 7 5.46 -9.46 24.05
CA LEU A 7 5.21 -8.17 24.71
C LEU A 7 3.83 -8.22 25.40
N VAL A 8 3.79 -8.98 26.49
CA VAL A 8 2.69 -8.91 27.45
C VAL A 8 3.06 -7.83 28.47
N LEU A 9 2.12 -6.89 28.64
CA LEU A 9 1.88 -6.05 29.81
C LEU A 9 2.71 -4.78 30.08
N ALA A 10 1.93 -3.79 30.54
CA ALA A 10 2.27 -2.63 31.34
C ALA A 10 2.76 -1.38 30.60
N THR A 11 1.83 -0.46 30.31
CA THR A 11 1.63 0.75 31.16
C THR A 11 0.46 1.59 30.65
N LEU A 12 -0.56 1.75 31.49
CA LEU A 12 -1.46 2.91 31.46
C LEU A 12 -0.61 4.18 31.61
N LEU A 13 -0.99 5.27 30.94
CA LEU A 13 -1.23 6.57 31.58
C LEU A 13 -1.93 7.53 30.62
N ALA A 14 -2.92 8.22 31.17
CA ALA A 14 -3.82 9.15 30.52
C ALA A 14 -3.12 10.41 30.01
N VAL A 15 -3.51 10.88 28.82
CA VAL A 15 -3.55 12.31 28.50
C VAL A 15 -4.76 12.56 27.64
N GLY A 16 -5.69 13.37 28.16
CA GLY A 16 -6.78 13.94 27.40
C GLY A 16 -6.23 14.79 26.26
N ALA A 17 -6.59 14.42 25.03
CA ALA A 17 -6.47 15.29 23.88
C ALA A 17 -7.90 15.66 23.46
N VAL A 18 -8.18 16.95 23.61
CA VAL A 18 -9.32 17.70 23.10
C VAL A 18 -9.79 17.11 21.78
N PHE A 19 -11.06 16.67 21.73
CA PHE A 19 -11.78 16.46 20.47
C PHE A 19 -11.87 17.80 19.74
N LEU A 20 -10.83 18.13 18.99
CA LEU A 20 -10.99 18.98 17.82
C LEU A 20 -11.79 18.14 16.83
N VAL A 21 -13.11 18.37 16.86
CA VAL A 21 -13.99 18.06 15.73
C VAL A 21 -13.48 18.90 14.57
N ALA A 22 -12.45 18.38 13.90
CA ALA A 22 -12.12 18.84 12.57
C ALA A 22 -13.37 18.58 11.73
N CYS A 23 -13.89 19.64 11.10
CA CYS A 23 -14.81 19.51 9.99
C CYS A 23 -14.18 18.54 8.98
N GLY A 24 -14.53 17.25 9.10
CA GLY A 24 -14.17 16.25 8.14
C GLY A 24 -14.92 16.62 6.87
N SER A 25 -14.17 16.86 5.80
CA SER A 25 -14.73 16.88 4.45
C SER A 25 -15.74 15.72 4.35
N THR A 26 -17.01 16.04 4.12
CA THR A 26 -18.09 15.07 3.91
C THR A 26 -17.88 14.21 2.66
N THR A 27 -16.79 14.44 1.94
CA THR A 27 -16.32 13.59 0.85
C THR A 27 -15.73 12.32 1.43
N SER A 28 -16.49 11.24 1.36
CA SER A 28 -15.97 9.91 1.62
C SER A 28 -14.77 9.61 0.72
N ASP A 29 -13.80 8.88 1.27
CA ASP A 29 -12.68 8.33 0.52
C ASP A 29 -13.08 7.11 -0.33
N ASN A 30 -14.37 6.72 -0.28
CA ASN A 30 -14.90 5.62 -1.06
C ASN A 30 -14.52 5.76 -2.54
N GLY A 31 -14.05 4.66 -3.11
CA GLY A 31 -13.61 4.65 -4.49
C GLY A 31 -12.60 3.55 -4.77
N LYS A 32 -12.35 3.38 -6.06
CA LYS A 32 -11.34 2.47 -6.59
C LYS A 32 -10.15 3.28 -7.07
N TYR A 33 -8.99 3.08 -6.48
CA TYR A 33 -7.76 3.77 -6.82
C TYR A 33 -6.81 2.78 -7.47
N VAL A 34 -6.32 3.11 -8.66
CA VAL A 34 -5.52 2.20 -9.48
C VAL A 34 -4.17 2.84 -9.75
N TYR A 35 -3.12 2.07 -9.51
CA TYR A 35 -1.76 2.35 -9.95
C TYR A 35 -1.36 1.31 -10.97
N LYS A 36 -0.76 1.76 -12.07
CA LYS A 36 -0.08 0.91 -13.05
C LYS A 36 1.37 1.38 -13.08
N ALA A 37 2.30 0.46 -12.85
CA ALA A 37 3.71 0.81 -12.89
C ALA A 37 4.13 1.07 -14.35
N GLU A 38 4.83 2.18 -14.58
CA GLU A 38 5.46 2.46 -15.86
C GLU A 38 6.66 1.55 -16.08
N LYS A 39 7.05 1.33 -17.33
CA LYS A 39 8.17 0.44 -17.71
C LYS A 39 9.47 0.85 -17.01
N GLU A 40 9.75 2.14 -16.96
CA GLU A 40 10.95 2.70 -16.33
C GLU A 40 10.97 2.43 -14.82
N GLN A 41 9.80 2.47 -14.16
CA GLN A 41 9.69 2.16 -12.74
C GLN A 41 9.92 0.66 -12.48
N ILE A 42 9.36 -0.21 -13.33
CA ILE A 42 9.62 -1.65 -13.27
C ILE A 42 11.12 -1.93 -13.47
N LYS A 43 11.75 -1.32 -14.47
CA LYS A 43 13.20 -1.44 -14.71
C LYS A 43 14.02 -0.99 -13.49
N SER A 44 13.69 0.17 -12.93
CA SER A 44 14.38 0.71 -11.75
C SER A 44 14.29 -0.24 -10.56
N ILE A 45 13.09 -0.75 -10.26
CA ILE A 45 12.87 -1.66 -9.14
C ILE A 45 13.63 -2.97 -9.36
N LEU A 46 13.55 -3.55 -10.56
CA LEU A 46 14.27 -4.79 -10.88
C LEU A 46 15.79 -4.60 -10.83
N LYS A 47 16.32 -3.43 -11.25
CA LYS A 47 17.73 -3.08 -11.10
C LYS A 47 18.14 -3.00 -9.63
N GLU A 48 17.31 -2.38 -8.79
CA GLU A 48 17.50 -2.38 -7.33
C GLU A 48 17.45 -3.79 -6.72
N GLN A 49 16.69 -4.71 -7.33
CA GLN A 49 16.66 -6.14 -6.96
C GLN A 49 17.83 -6.96 -7.56
N GLY A 50 18.78 -6.33 -8.26
CA GLY A 50 19.99 -6.96 -8.77
C GLY A 50 19.90 -7.50 -10.19
N ALA A 51 18.85 -7.18 -10.96
CA ALA A 51 18.80 -7.50 -12.38
C ALA A 51 19.85 -6.71 -13.17
N THR A 52 20.49 -7.35 -14.15
CA THR A 52 21.44 -6.68 -15.04
C THR A 52 20.72 -5.88 -16.12
N GLU A 53 21.39 -4.86 -16.67
CA GLU A 53 20.85 -4.03 -17.77
C GLU A 53 20.37 -4.90 -18.96
N GLU A 54 21.14 -5.93 -19.31
CA GLU A 54 20.82 -6.87 -20.40
C GLU A 54 19.54 -7.69 -20.11
N GLN A 55 19.37 -8.17 -18.87
CA GLN A 55 18.15 -8.87 -18.47
C GLN A 55 16.94 -7.95 -18.54
N LEU A 56 17.08 -6.69 -18.08
CA LEU A 56 15.99 -5.71 -18.08
C LEU A 56 15.50 -5.39 -19.48
N GLU A 57 16.40 -5.20 -20.46
CA GLU A 57 16.00 -4.93 -21.85
C GLU A 57 15.25 -6.11 -22.49
N GLN A 58 15.55 -7.35 -22.09
CA GLN A 58 14.88 -8.54 -22.64
C GLN A 58 13.50 -8.79 -22.03
N VAL A 59 13.30 -8.46 -20.74
CA VAL A 59 12.10 -8.89 -20.00
C VAL A 59 11.17 -7.77 -19.58
N ALA A 60 11.62 -6.52 -19.51
CA ALA A 60 10.79 -5.43 -18.97
C ALA A 60 9.51 -5.20 -19.79
N ASP A 61 9.56 -5.38 -21.11
CA ASP A 61 8.38 -5.27 -21.98
C ASP A 61 7.35 -6.39 -21.77
N GLN A 62 7.77 -7.48 -21.15
CA GLN A 62 6.94 -8.65 -20.87
C GLN A 62 6.47 -8.67 -19.41
N ILE A 63 6.73 -7.60 -18.66
CA ILE A 63 6.32 -7.45 -17.27
C ILE A 63 5.36 -6.28 -17.15
N SER A 64 4.23 -6.51 -16.49
CA SER A 64 3.29 -5.46 -16.12
C SER A 64 2.89 -5.61 -14.66
N LEU A 65 2.79 -4.51 -13.94
CA LEU A 65 2.32 -4.48 -12.56
C LEU A 65 1.17 -3.48 -12.43
N SER A 66 0.06 -3.95 -11.88
CA SER A 66 -1.10 -3.13 -11.53
C SER A 66 -1.47 -3.38 -10.07
N MET A 67 -1.78 -2.32 -9.35
CA MET A 67 -2.19 -2.36 -7.95
C MET A 67 -3.46 -1.55 -7.79
N THR A 68 -4.45 -2.12 -7.10
CA THR A 68 -5.74 -1.48 -6.85
C THR A 68 -6.02 -1.45 -5.37
N ILE A 69 -6.35 -0.27 -4.85
CA ILE A 69 -6.91 -0.08 -3.51
C ILE A 69 -8.36 0.33 -3.69
N GLU A 70 -9.29 -0.49 -3.20
CA GLU A 70 -10.70 -0.16 -3.16
C GLU A 70 -11.09 0.15 -1.72
N ILE A 71 -11.64 1.33 -1.46
CA ILE A 71 -12.14 1.75 -0.15
C ILE A 71 -13.66 1.80 -0.22
N LYS A 72 -14.33 1.17 0.74
CA LYS A 72 -15.77 1.20 0.92
C LYS A 72 -16.11 1.25 2.41
N ASP A 73 -16.44 2.44 2.87
CA ASP A 73 -16.74 2.78 4.26
C ASP A 73 -15.58 2.37 5.18
N LYS A 74 -15.80 1.35 6.02
CA LYS A 74 -14.78 0.83 6.95
C LYS A 74 -13.97 -0.33 6.39
N LYS A 75 -14.22 -0.74 5.15
CA LYS A 75 -13.55 -1.85 4.48
C LYS A 75 -12.66 -1.34 3.37
N ALA A 76 -11.57 -2.05 3.12
CA ALA A 76 -10.76 -1.85 1.95
C ALA A 76 -10.26 -3.18 1.38
N LYS A 77 -9.82 -3.16 0.13
CA LYS A 77 -9.21 -4.30 -0.54
C LYS A 77 -8.01 -3.85 -1.34
N LEU A 78 -6.86 -4.46 -1.08
CA LEU A 78 -5.68 -4.32 -1.94
C LEU A 78 -5.67 -5.50 -2.92
N THR A 79 -5.56 -5.21 -4.21
CA THR A 79 -5.33 -6.22 -5.25
C THR A 79 -4.04 -5.91 -5.98
N VAL A 80 -3.16 -6.90 -6.07
CA VAL A 80 -1.90 -6.84 -6.83
C VAL A 80 -2.03 -7.81 -7.99
N GLU A 81 -1.84 -7.31 -9.19
CA GLU A 81 -1.83 -8.08 -10.43
C GLU A 81 -0.51 -7.88 -11.13
N MET A 82 0.20 -8.98 -11.37
CA MET A 82 1.48 -9.02 -12.03
C MET A 82 1.39 -9.96 -13.22
N ASN A 83 1.75 -9.48 -14.40
CA ASN A 83 2.06 -10.32 -15.55
C ASN A 83 3.58 -10.34 -15.70
N ALA A 84 4.16 -11.52 -15.80
CA ALA A 84 5.56 -11.68 -16.16
C ALA A 84 5.70 -12.85 -17.13
N LEU A 85 6.23 -12.61 -18.32
CA LEU A 85 6.52 -13.65 -19.33
C LEU A 85 5.29 -14.52 -19.64
N GLY A 86 4.12 -13.89 -19.79
CA GLY A 86 2.87 -14.58 -20.09
C GLY A 86 2.20 -15.25 -18.89
N ASN A 87 2.83 -15.23 -17.71
CA ASN A 87 2.25 -15.75 -16.47
C ASN A 87 1.57 -14.61 -15.71
N ASN A 88 0.25 -14.64 -15.61
CA ASN A 88 -0.52 -13.71 -14.78
C ASN A 88 -0.67 -14.27 -13.36
N ARG A 89 -0.29 -13.48 -12.37
CA ARG A 89 -0.55 -13.71 -10.95
C ARG A 89 -1.38 -12.56 -10.40
N LYS A 90 -2.52 -12.90 -9.80
CA LYS A 90 -3.38 -11.96 -9.11
C LYS A 90 -3.55 -12.39 -7.67
N LYS A 91 -3.33 -11.48 -6.73
CA LYS A 91 -3.57 -11.70 -5.30
C LYS A 91 -4.32 -10.53 -4.70
N SER A 92 -5.29 -10.82 -3.84
CA SER A 92 -6.06 -9.82 -3.11
C SER A 92 -5.91 -10.01 -1.61
N PHE A 93 -5.97 -8.91 -0.87
CA PHE A 93 -5.87 -8.84 0.57
C PHE A 93 -7.01 -7.97 1.08
N ASP A 94 -7.78 -8.50 2.01
CA ASP A 94 -8.85 -7.75 2.67
C ASP A 94 -8.25 -6.90 3.80
N LEU A 95 -8.69 -5.65 3.86
CA LEU A 95 -8.18 -4.61 4.74
C LEU A 95 -9.35 -3.92 5.45
N LYS A 96 -9.05 -3.27 6.58
CA LYS A 96 -9.93 -2.28 7.20
C LYS A 96 -9.45 -0.89 6.85
N ALA A 97 -10.39 0.01 6.67
CA ALA A 97 -10.14 1.43 6.41
C ALA A 97 -10.70 2.29 7.54
N ASP A 98 -9.88 3.19 8.05
CA ASP A 98 -10.32 4.29 8.88
C ASP A 98 -10.13 5.59 8.08
N GLN A 99 -11.23 6.11 7.54
CA GLN A 99 -11.26 7.35 6.73
C GLN A 99 -11.03 8.60 7.58
N GLY A 100 -11.29 8.53 8.89
CA GLY A 100 -11.07 9.65 9.82
C GLY A 100 -9.59 9.83 10.13
N SER A 101 -8.89 8.74 10.45
CA SER A 101 -7.44 8.76 10.70
C SER A 101 -6.58 8.55 9.45
N LYS A 102 -7.20 8.29 8.30
CA LYS A 102 -6.58 7.95 7.01
C LYS A 102 -5.59 6.79 7.14
N THR A 103 -6.05 5.67 7.68
CA THR A 103 -5.23 4.46 7.85
C THR A 103 -5.86 3.22 7.21
N LEU A 104 -5.00 2.32 6.76
CA LEU A 104 -5.31 0.96 6.29
C LEU A 104 -4.62 -0.05 7.19
N GLU A 105 -5.31 -1.12 7.55
CA GLU A 105 -4.78 -2.23 8.36
C GLU A 105 -5.29 -3.57 7.85
N SER A 106 -4.56 -4.66 8.11
CA SER A 106 -4.99 -6.02 7.74
C SER A 106 -6.31 -6.39 8.42
N GLU A 107 -7.25 -6.98 7.66
CA GLU A 107 -8.48 -7.49 8.28
C GLU A 107 -8.21 -8.62 9.28
N GLU A 108 -7.21 -9.46 8.99
CA GLU A 108 -6.74 -10.57 9.84
C GLU A 108 -6.12 -10.10 11.17
N GLY A 109 -5.88 -8.80 11.33
CA GLY A 109 -5.29 -8.20 12.52
C GLY A 109 -3.77 -8.03 12.41
N GLY A 110 -3.23 -7.12 13.22
CA GLY A 110 -1.83 -6.70 13.21
C GLY A 110 -1.70 -5.32 13.84
N ASN A 111 -0.50 -4.97 14.31
CA ASN A 111 -0.25 -3.63 14.86
C ASN A 111 0.15 -2.62 13.77
N ASP A 112 0.47 -3.12 12.57
CA ASP A 112 0.96 -2.29 11.48
C ASP A 112 -0.20 -1.64 10.74
N LYS A 113 -0.20 -0.30 10.77
CA LYS A 113 -1.12 0.54 10.01
C LYS A 113 -0.35 1.35 9.00
N VAL A 114 -0.81 1.33 7.75
CA VAL A 114 -0.29 2.18 6.69
C VAL A 114 -1.14 3.45 6.66
N LYS A 115 -0.52 4.61 6.81
CA LYS A 115 -1.21 5.89 6.59
C LYS A 115 -1.34 6.14 5.10
N TYR A 116 -2.44 6.77 4.69
CA TYR A 116 -2.59 7.25 3.31
C TYR A 116 -2.99 8.73 3.29
N LYS A 117 -2.82 9.34 2.12
CA LYS A 117 -3.28 10.70 1.83
C LYS A 117 -4.05 10.69 0.51
N ILE A 118 -5.06 11.54 0.40
CA ILE A 118 -5.78 11.80 -0.84
C ILE A 118 -5.58 13.27 -1.18
N ASP A 119 -5.02 13.53 -2.36
CA ASP A 119 -4.89 14.85 -2.96
C ASP A 119 -5.64 14.85 -4.31
N GLY A 120 -6.79 15.51 -4.35
CA GLY A 120 -7.75 15.40 -5.43
C GLY A 120 -8.17 13.93 -5.67
N ASP A 121 -7.91 13.43 -6.88
CA ASP A 121 -8.19 12.06 -7.30
C ASP A 121 -7.01 11.09 -7.05
N VAL A 122 -5.97 11.49 -6.33
CA VAL A 122 -4.75 10.67 -6.15
C VAL A 122 -4.58 10.22 -4.71
N LEU A 123 -4.49 8.91 -4.50
CA LEU A 123 -4.14 8.29 -3.23
C LEU A 123 -2.65 7.90 -3.20
N THR A 124 -1.97 8.24 -2.12
CA THR A 124 -0.57 7.83 -1.84
C THR A 124 -0.46 7.18 -0.47
N LEU A 125 0.48 6.24 -0.33
CA LEU A 125 0.75 5.54 0.94
C LEU A 125 1.98 6.15 1.61
N ASP A 126 1.88 6.39 2.91
CA ASP A 126 3.03 6.78 3.75
C ASP A 126 3.69 5.51 4.29
N LEU A 127 4.81 5.16 3.67
CA LEU A 127 5.61 3.99 4.01
C LEU A 127 6.82 4.32 4.90
N SER A 128 6.92 5.54 5.43
CA SER A 128 8.09 6.00 6.20
C SER A 128 8.40 5.15 7.45
N LYS A 129 7.38 4.45 7.99
CA LYS A 129 7.52 3.55 9.14
C LYS A 129 8.06 2.16 8.80
N PHE A 130 8.05 1.78 7.52
CA PHE A 130 8.53 0.49 7.05
C PHE A 130 9.97 0.66 6.58
N LYS A 131 10.90 -0.18 7.06
CA LYS A 131 12.30 -0.05 6.66
C LYS A 131 12.49 -0.58 5.24
N SER A 132 13.39 0.03 4.48
CA SER A 132 13.64 -0.30 3.06
C SER A 132 14.11 -1.74 2.83
N ASN A 133 14.62 -2.41 3.87
CA ASN A 133 15.09 -3.79 3.85
C ASN A 133 14.01 -4.83 4.18
N ASP A 134 12.75 -4.43 4.44
CA ASP A 134 11.70 -5.33 4.91
C ASP A 134 10.82 -5.96 3.81
N SER A 135 11.11 -5.75 2.51
CA SER A 135 10.90 -6.73 1.42
C SER A 135 10.90 -6.06 0.05
N GLU A 136 11.37 -6.81 -0.94
CA GLU A 136 11.25 -6.58 -2.40
C GLU A 136 9.84 -6.13 -2.83
N THR A 137 8.81 -6.49 -2.05
CA THR A 137 7.41 -6.15 -2.29
C THR A 137 7.10 -4.66 -2.01
N PHE A 138 7.77 -4.02 -1.03
CA PHE A 138 7.52 -2.61 -0.70
C PHE A 138 8.10 -1.62 -1.72
N ALA A 139 9.13 -2.03 -2.46
CA ALA A 139 9.76 -1.20 -3.49
C ALA A 139 8.74 -0.72 -4.53
N PHE A 140 7.77 -1.57 -4.88
CA PHE A 140 6.70 -1.24 -5.83
C PHE A 140 5.70 -0.18 -5.34
N PHE A 141 5.62 0.06 -4.03
CA PHE A 141 4.66 1.00 -3.44
C PHE A 141 5.27 2.36 -3.07
N LYS A 142 6.61 2.46 -2.98
CA LYS A 142 7.33 3.64 -2.46
C LYS A 142 6.95 4.94 -3.14
N ASP A 143 6.73 4.90 -4.46
CA ASP A 143 6.39 6.07 -5.29
C ASP A 143 5.05 5.90 -6.02
N ALA A 144 4.23 4.92 -5.60
CA ALA A 144 2.97 4.61 -6.25
C ALA A 144 1.94 5.74 -6.02
N LYS A 145 1.42 6.28 -7.14
CA LYS A 145 0.33 7.26 -7.15
C LYS A 145 -0.93 6.60 -7.70
N PHE A 146 -1.83 6.20 -6.82
CA PHE A 146 -3.05 5.51 -7.19
C PHE A 146 -4.11 6.52 -7.63
N LYS A 147 -4.50 6.48 -8.90
CA LYS A 147 -5.49 7.38 -9.47
C LYS A 147 -6.90 6.81 -9.27
N ARG A 148 -7.79 7.60 -8.69
CA ARG A 148 -9.22 7.29 -8.55
C ARG A 148 -9.81 7.05 -9.94
N GLN A 149 -10.52 5.95 -10.07
CA GLN A 149 -11.28 5.63 -11.27
C GLN A 149 -12.64 6.33 -11.16
N LYS A 150 -13.04 7.03 -12.23
CA LYS A 150 -14.35 7.68 -12.33
C LYS A 150 -15.40 6.72 -12.82
#